data_AF-A0A2G8JZC1-F1
#
_entry.id   AF-A0A2G8JZC1-F1
#
_cell.length_a   1.000
_cell.length_b   1.000
_cell.length_c   1.000
_cell.angle_alpha   90.00
_cell.angle_beta   90.00
_cell.angle_gamma   90.00
#
_symmetry.space_group_name_H-M   'P 1'
#
loop_
_entity.id
_entity.type
_entity.pdbx_description
1 polymer ?
#
loop_
_entity_poly.entity_id
_entity_poly.type
_entity_poly.pdbx_seq_one_letter_code
_entity_poly.pdbx_strand_id
1 'polypeptide(L)'
;MHHCNNPQGLILLVQMAKYEVDRFESPPDPDLVCCICQCVLDKPLQSPCQHVFCKVCIETWLTNRKNCPNCRKSLRISKLKPVIPIVRNMINRLIIRCDNYSHGCIEGVKLEY
;
A
#
# COMPACT_ATOMS: atom_id res chain seq x y z
N MET A 1 -20.22 21.90 -16.65
CA MET A 1 -19.64 21.70 -15.30
C MET A 1 -19.65 20.21 -15.06
N HIS A 2 -18.51 19.52 -15.24
CA HIS A 2 -18.44 18.08 -15.04
C HIS A 2 -18.54 17.83 -13.52
N HIS A 3 -19.74 17.45 -13.07
CA HIS A 3 -19.94 16.97 -11.70
C HIS A 3 -19.13 15.68 -11.55
N CYS A 4 -17.97 15.77 -10.92
CA CYS A 4 -17.26 14.60 -10.42
C CYS A 4 -18.20 13.95 -9.40
N ASN A 5 -18.78 12.81 -9.77
CA ASN A 5 -19.70 12.08 -8.89
C ASN A 5 -18.96 11.76 -7.58
N ASN A 6 -19.34 12.51 -6.54
CA ASN A 6 -19.16 12.23 -5.13
C ASN A 6 -17.74 11.81 -4.67
N PRO A 7 -16.92 12.73 -4.10
CA PRO A 7 -15.67 12.36 -3.43
C PRO A 7 -15.86 11.35 -2.28
N GLN A 8 -17.08 11.17 -1.76
CA GLN A 8 -17.39 10.18 -0.72
C GLN A 8 -17.75 8.79 -1.29
N GLY A 9 -18.12 8.69 -2.57
CA GLY A 9 -18.39 7.40 -3.25
C GLY A 9 -17.11 6.65 -3.59
N LEU A 10 -16.01 7.39 -3.78
CA LEU A 10 -14.66 6.85 -3.95
C LEU A 10 -14.22 6.05 -2.72
N ILE A 11 -14.61 6.48 -1.51
CA ILE A 11 -14.19 5.86 -0.24
C ILE A 11 -14.78 4.45 -0.07
N LEU A 12 -15.96 4.16 -0.62
CA LEU A 12 -16.64 2.87 -0.40
C LEU A 12 -16.12 1.72 -1.29
N LEU A 13 -15.60 2.02 -2.49
CA LEU A 13 -14.98 1.02 -3.37
C LEU A 13 -13.50 0.74 -3.04
N VAL A 14 -12.89 1.62 -2.25
CA VAL A 14 -11.46 1.62 -1.92
C VAL A 14 -11.08 0.61 -0.84
N GLN A 15 -12.04 0.11 -0.06
CA GLN A 15 -11.75 -0.82 1.04
C GLN A 15 -11.28 -2.22 0.58
N MET A 16 -11.24 -2.50 -0.73
CA MET A 16 -10.99 -3.85 -1.25
C MET A 16 -9.86 -3.95 -2.29
N ALA A 17 -9.37 -2.84 -2.85
CA ALA A 17 -8.38 -2.87 -3.93
C ALA A 17 -7.02 -2.37 -3.46
N LYS A 18 -6.00 -3.25 -3.51
CA LYS A 18 -4.60 -2.82 -3.43
C LYS A 18 -4.35 -1.90 -4.63
N TYR A 19 -3.91 -0.67 -4.39
CA TYR A 19 -3.71 0.29 -5.46
C TYR A 19 -2.49 -0.09 -6.30
N GLU A 20 -2.74 -0.33 -7.58
CA GLU A 20 -1.67 -0.43 -8.58
C GLU A 20 -0.91 0.90 -8.67
N VAL A 21 0.41 0.80 -8.82
CA VAL A 21 1.37 1.90 -8.82
C VAL A 21 1.00 2.99 -9.85
N ASP A 22 0.34 2.61 -10.94
CA ASP A 22 -0.05 3.51 -12.03
C ASP A 22 -1.21 4.47 -11.69
N ARG A 23 -1.93 4.25 -10.59
CA ARG A 23 -3.03 5.13 -10.16
C ARG A 23 -2.56 6.37 -9.41
N PHE A 24 -1.30 6.43 -9.02
CA PHE A 24 -0.76 7.54 -8.24
C PHE A 24 -0.39 8.72 -9.13
N GLU A 25 -0.53 9.94 -8.60
CA GLU A 25 -0.19 11.16 -9.32
C GLU A 25 1.29 11.19 -9.73
N SER A 26 2.14 10.67 -8.86
CA SER A 26 3.55 10.40 -9.10
C SER A 26 3.86 8.96 -8.69
N PRO A 27 4.86 8.31 -9.33
CA PRO A 27 5.29 6.98 -8.91
C PRO A 27 5.63 6.96 -7.41
N PRO A 28 5.01 6.07 -6.61
CA PRO A 28 5.37 5.85 -5.23
C PRO A 28 6.86 5.50 -5.10
N ASP A 29 7.45 5.91 -3.97
CA ASP A 29 8.80 5.48 -3.61
C ASP A 29 8.86 3.93 -3.56
N PRO A 30 9.84 3.29 -4.23
CA PRO A 30 9.99 1.83 -4.22
C PRO A 30 10.05 1.22 -2.82
N ASP A 31 10.57 1.95 -1.82
CA ASP A 31 10.62 1.49 -0.42
C ASP A 31 9.23 1.40 0.23
N LEU A 32 8.22 2.02 -0.38
CA LEU A 32 6.81 1.95 0.04
C LEU A 32 6.02 0.89 -0.72
N VAL A 33 6.65 0.08 -1.56
CA VAL A 33 6.02 -0.96 -2.38
C VAL A 33 6.29 -2.36 -1.80
N CYS A 34 5.23 -3.15 -1.63
CA CYS A 34 5.35 -4.52 -1.13
C CYS A 34 5.89 -5.45 -2.22
N CYS A 35 7.00 -6.14 -1.96
CA CYS A 35 7.58 -7.07 -2.95
C CYS A 35 6.74 -8.34 -3.23
N ILE A 36 5.70 -8.60 -2.43
CA ILE A 36 4.83 -9.79 -2.62
C ILE A 36 3.71 -9.47 -3.61
N CYS A 37 3.01 -8.34 -3.41
CA CYS A 37 1.87 -7.96 -4.24
C CYS A 37 2.16 -6.83 -5.23
N GLN A 38 3.37 -6.26 -5.21
CA GLN A 38 3.80 -5.18 -6.10
C GLN A 38 2.89 -3.94 -6.05
N CYS A 39 2.28 -3.68 -4.89
CA CYS A 39 1.42 -2.53 -4.62
C CYS A 39 1.97 -1.73 -3.45
N VAL A 40 1.49 -0.50 -3.25
CA VAL A 40 1.79 0.30 -2.05
C VAL A 40 1.42 -0.48 -0.78
N LEU A 41 2.25 -0.35 0.25
CA LEU A 41 2.12 -1.07 1.52
C LEU A 41 0.79 -0.74 2.24
N ASP A 42 0.00 -1.78 2.50
CA ASP A 42 -1.21 -1.71 3.34
C ASP A 42 -0.96 -2.36 4.71
N LYS A 43 -1.27 -1.64 5.79
CA LYS A 43 -0.99 -2.02 7.18
C LYS A 43 0.42 -2.63 7.34
N PRO A 44 1.48 -1.88 6.99
CA PRO A 44 2.83 -2.42 6.87
C PRO A 44 3.37 -3.04 8.17
N LEU A 45 3.97 -4.23 8.02
CA LEU A 45 4.73 -4.92 9.07
C LEU A 45 6.21 -5.03 8.67
N GLN A 46 7.08 -4.72 9.62
CA GLN A 46 8.53 -4.87 9.51
C GLN A 46 8.98 -6.19 10.17
N SER A 47 9.87 -6.88 9.46
CA SER A 47 10.60 -8.05 9.96
C SER A 47 11.86 -7.66 10.74
N PRO A 48 12.43 -8.52 11.60
CA PRO A 48 13.71 -8.24 12.28
C PRO A 48 14.87 -8.00 11.31
N CYS A 49 14.80 -8.55 10.10
CA CYS A 49 15.75 -8.31 9.02
C CYS A 49 15.48 -7.02 8.22
N GLN A 50 14.66 -6.10 8.76
CA GLN A 50 14.35 -4.77 8.27
C GLN A 50 13.51 -4.65 6.98
N HIS A 51 13.14 -5.77 6.34
CA HIS A 51 12.20 -5.76 5.22
C HIS A 51 10.75 -5.56 5.66
N VAL A 52 9.97 -4.84 4.84
CA VAL A 52 8.59 -4.40 5.12
C VAL A 52 7.62 -4.99 4.10
N PHE A 53 6.44 -5.38 4.56
CA PHE A 53 5.40 -6.03 3.75
C PHE A 53 4.01 -5.59 4.19
N CYS A 54 2.99 -5.75 3.34
CA CYS A 54 1.61 -5.64 3.79
C CYS A 54 1.31 -6.75 4.81
N LYS A 55 0.53 -6.45 5.85
CA LYS A 55 0.17 -7.43 6.90
C LYS A 55 -0.35 -8.74 6.32
N VAL A 56 -1.39 -8.66 5.49
CA VAL A 56 -2.01 -9.86 4.89
C VAL A 56 -1.00 -10.61 4.02
N CYS A 57 -0.20 -9.91 3.21
CA CYS A 57 0.76 -10.55 2.31
C CYS A 57 1.80 -11.39 3.07
N ILE A 58 2.40 -10.85 4.13
CA ILE A 58 3.43 -11.58 4.88
C ILE A 58 2.84 -12.66 5.78
N GLU A 59 1.67 -12.44 6.37
CA GLU A 59 0.97 -13.46 7.15
C GLU A 59 0.59 -14.66 6.28
N THR A 60 0.05 -14.42 5.07
CA THR A 60 -0.24 -15.47 4.09
C THR A 60 1.01 -16.19 3.61
N TRP A 61 2.12 -15.48 3.37
CA TRP A 61 3.39 -16.12 3.00
C TRP A 61 3.88 -17.07 4.10
N LEU A 62 3.81 -16.64 5.35
CA LEU A 62 4.33 -17.37 6.50
C LEU A 62 3.43 -18.53 6.97
N THR A 63 2.25 -18.75 6.37
CA THR A 63 1.47 -19.97 6.61
C THR A 63 2.13 -21.19 5.96
N ASN A 64 2.74 -21.00 4.79
CA ASN A 64 3.37 -22.07 4.00
C ASN A 64 4.91 -22.05 4.05
N ARG A 65 5.51 -20.91 4.41
CA ARG A 65 6.96 -20.69 4.45
C ARG A 65 7.38 -20.20 5.83
N LYS A 66 8.67 -20.32 6.15
CA LYS A 66 9.25 -19.85 7.43
C LYS A 66 10.45 -18.93 7.21
N ASN A 67 10.43 -18.16 6.12
CA ASN A 67 11.52 -17.28 5.72
C ASN A 67 11.00 -15.95 5.16
N CYS A 68 11.86 -14.93 5.22
CA CYS A 68 11.63 -13.62 4.63
C CYS A 68 11.64 -13.73 3.09
N PRO A 69 10.62 -13.20 2.37
CA PRO A 69 10.59 -13.20 0.91
C PRO A 69 11.81 -12.55 0.25
N ASN A 70 12.34 -11.45 0.81
CA ASN A 70 13.45 -10.71 0.20
C ASN A 70 14.82 -11.39 0.40
N CYS A 71 15.15 -11.74 1.64
CA CYS A 71 16.51 -12.18 1.99
C CYS A 71 16.60 -13.63 2.46
N ARG A 72 15.48 -14.36 2.47
CA ARG A 72 15.37 -15.79 2.82
C ARG A 72 15.79 -16.16 4.25
N LYS A 73 16.10 -15.18 5.10
CA LYS A 73 16.37 -15.39 6.55
C LYS A 73 15.14 -15.98 7.24
N SER A 74 15.34 -16.83 8.25
CA SER A 74 14.27 -17.44 9.05
C SER A 74 13.34 -16.37 9.64
N LEU A 75 12.04 -16.55 9.46
CA LEU A 75 11.02 -15.58 9.88
C LEU A 75 9.75 -16.30 10.33
N ARG A 76 9.12 -15.78 11.38
CA ARG A 76 7.82 -16.24 11.91
C ARG A 76 6.93 -15.02 12.15
N ILE A 77 5.61 -15.23 12.10
CA ILE A 77 4.60 -14.17 12.26
C ILE A 77 4.80 -13.41 13.59
N SER A 78 5.10 -14.13 14.68
CA SER A 78 5.32 -13.53 16.01
C SER A 78 6.52 -12.58 16.12
N LYS A 79 7.39 -12.53 15.10
CA LYS A 79 8.54 -11.62 15.05
C LYS A 79 8.26 -10.36 14.23
N LEU A 80 7.11 -10.26 13.57
CA LEU A 80 6.71 -9.08 12.82
C LEU A 80 6.23 -7.98 13.77
N LYS A 81 6.51 -6.74 13.44
CA LYS A 81 6.06 -5.57 14.18
C LYS A 81 5.50 -4.52 13.23
N PRO A 82 4.51 -3.69 13.64
CA PRO A 82 4.14 -2.52 12.85
C PRO A 82 5.37 -1.64 12.58
N VAL A 83 5.42 -1.05 11.39
CA VAL A 83 6.45 -0.04 11.08
C VAL A 83 6.33 1.18 12.00
N ILE A 84 7.42 1.93 12.09
CA ILE A 84 7.43 3.23 12.76
C ILE A 84 6.39 4.19 12.15
N PRO A 85 5.76 5.08 12.94
CA PRO A 85 4.66 5.93 12.48
C PRO A 85 4.98 6.78 11.25
N ILE A 86 6.24 7.20 11.09
CA ILE A 86 6.65 8.03 9.96
C ILE A 86 6.44 7.33 8.61
N VAL A 87 6.62 6.00 8.51
CA VAL A 87 6.38 5.25 7.27
C VAL A 87 4.89 5.29 6.91
N ARG A 88 4.00 5.12 7.89
CA ARG A 88 2.56 5.30 7.67
C ARG A 88 2.23 6.71 7.20
N ASN A 89 2.86 7.72 7.79
CA ASN A 89 2.65 9.10 7.37
C ASN A 89 3.20 9.39 5.97
N MET A 90 4.23 8.69 5.50
CA MET A 90 4.73 8.81 4.13
C MET A 90 3.73 8.20 3.15
N ILE A 91 3.20 7.02 3.47
CA ILE A 91 2.16 6.34 2.69
C ILE A 91 0.90 7.22 2.60
N ASN A 92 0.46 7.81 3.71
CA ASN A 92 -0.75 8.64 3.75
C ASN A 92 -0.62 9.99 3.01
N ARG A 93 0.59 10.37 2.58
CA ARG A 93 0.82 11.56 1.75
C ARG A 93 0.75 11.27 0.25
N LEU A 94 0.71 10.00 -0.15
CA LEU A 94 0.56 9.63 -1.55
C LEU A 94 -0.81 10.08 -2.07
N ILE A 95 -0.81 10.59 -3.30
CA ILE A 95 -2.01 11.12 -3.96
C ILE A 95 -2.39 10.16 -5.10
N ILE A 96 -3.65 9.76 -5.11
CA ILE A 96 -4.24 8.96 -6.18
C ILE A 96 -5.02 9.89 -7.11
N ARG A 97 -4.80 9.72 -8.42
CA ARG A 97 -5.53 10.45 -9.45
C ARG A 97 -7.01 10.03 -9.45
N CYS A 98 -7.90 10.97 -9.72
CA CYS A 98 -9.29 10.67 -10.00
C CYS A 98 -9.41 9.64 -11.15
N ASP A 99 -10.36 8.72 -11.06
CA ASP A 99 -10.63 7.75 -12.15
C ASP A 99 -10.99 8.43 -13.48
N ASN A 100 -11.44 9.69 -13.42
CA ASN A 100 -11.75 10.51 -14.59
C ASN A 100 -10.55 11.33 -15.11
N TYR A 101 -9.33 11.06 -14.64
CA TYR A 101 -8.11 11.77 -15.06
C TYR A 101 -7.87 11.68 -16.57
N SER A 102 -8.15 10.51 -17.18
CA SER A 102 -8.07 10.32 -18.63
C SER A 102 -9.04 11.21 -19.43
N HIS A 103 -10.09 11.72 -18.79
CA HIS A 103 -11.05 12.65 -19.38
C HIS A 103 -10.83 14.10 -18.91
N GLY A 104 -9.65 14.43 -18.36
CA GLY A 104 -9.24 15.80 -18.03
C GLY A 104 -9.50 16.23 -16.58
N CYS A 105 -9.90 15.34 -15.69
CA CYS A 105 -9.97 15.65 -14.25
C CYS A 105 -8.56 15.77 -13.66
N ILE A 106 -8.27 16.84 -12.92
CA ILE A 106 -6.97 17.04 -12.25
C ILE A 106 -7.02 16.83 -10.74
N GLU A 107 -8.21 16.50 -10.20
CA GLU A 107 -8.39 16.27 -8.78
C GLU A 107 -7.72 14.95 -8.34
N GLY A 108 -7.17 14.94 -7.13
CA GLY A 108 -6.58 13.77 -6.51
C GLY A 108 -6.94 13.70 -5.04
N VAL A 109 -6.94 12.48 -4.49
CA VAL A 109 -7.23 12.23 -3.07
C VAL A 109 -6.02 11.62 -2.38
N LYS A 110 -5.81 11.98 -1.11
CA LYS A 110 -4.78 11.34 -0.30
C LYS A 110 -5.21 9.92 0.06
N LEU A 111 -4.23 9.04 0.13
CA LEU A 111 -4.40 7.69 0.66
C LEU A 111 -4.67 7.79 2.17
N GLU A 112 -5.90 7.60 2.62
CA GLU A 112 -6.24 7.59 4.06
C GLU A 112 -6.43 6.14 4.52
N TYR A 113 -5.50 5.65 5.36
CA TYR A 113 -5.57 4.34 6.06
C TYR A 113 -5.91 4.49 7.53
#